data_AF-A0A2N3AH47-F1
#
_entry.id   AF-A0A2N3AH47-F1
#
_cell.length_a   1.000
_cell.length_b   1.000
_cell.length_c   1.000
_cell.angle_alpha   90.00
_cell.angle_beta   90.00
_cell.angle_gamma   90.00
#
_symmetry.space_group_name_H-M   'P 1'
#
loop_
_entity.id
_entity.type
_entity.pdbx_description
1 polymer ?
#
loop_
_entity_poly.entity_id
_entity_poly.type
_entity_poly.pdbx_seq_one_letter_code
_entity_poly.pdbx_strand_id
1 'polypeptide(L)'
;SLGMLGMHGTPCANYAVSDADLIIALGVRFDDRITGKLDEFALKARIIHIDIDPAEVGKNVLVDIPIIGDIKNILEKLNKYILKKKETEWLNTIEDFKRKYPLKYTNNEELKPQYIMETISKIAKDNTIIVTSVGQHQMWAAQYYRYTEPRSFISSGGLGTMGYGFPAALGAKLGCPEKTVICISGDGSFQMTQQEIATAVNNNLAITVIIMNNGYLGMVRQWQELFYDKRYAET
;
A
#
# COMPACT_ATOMS: atom_id res chain seq x y z
N SER A 1 -6.39 -7.64 11.05
CA SER A 1 -5.99 -7.21 9.70
C SER A 1 -5.06 -8.26 9.09
N LEU A 2 -5.10 -8.47 7.77
CA LEU A 2 -4.16 -9.30 7.03
C LEU A 2 -2.96 -8.49 6.49
N GLY A 3 -3.02 -7.15 6.51
CA GLY A 3 -2.05 -6.29 5.84
C GLY A 3 -2.36 -6.10 4.36
N MET A 4 -1.41 -5.52 3.62
CA MET A 4 -1.52 -5.31 2.17
C MET A 4 -1.35 -6.65 1.42
N LEU A 5 -2.07 -6.85 0.31
CA LEU A 5 -1.89 -7.97 -0.61
C LEU A 5 -1.13 -7.55 -1.88
N GLY A 6 -0.65 -8.50 -2.67
CA GLY A 6 0.00 -8.27 -3.98
C GLY A 6 1.50 -8.55 -3.99
N MET A 7 2.18 -8.03 -5.02
CA MET A 7 3.61 -8.27 -5.32
C MET A 7 4.55 -8.01 -4.13
N HIS A 8 4.31 -6.93 -3.39
CA HIS A 8 5.01 -6.61 -2.14
C HIS A 8 4.06 -6.64 -0.93
N GLY A 9 2.96 -7.39 -1.04
CA GLY A 9 2.04 -7.61 0.07
C GLY A 9 2.65 -8.51 1.16
N THR A 10 1.89 -8.69 2.24
CA THR A 10 2.20 -9.70 3.24
C THR A 10 1.93 -11.08 2.64
N PRO A 11 2.78 -12.09 2.92
CA PRO A 11 2.50 -13.44 2.45
C PRO A 11 1.19 -13.99 3.02
N CYS A 12 0.85 -13.63 4.27
CA CYS A 12 -0.42 -14.02 4.88
C CYS A 12 -1.65 -13.55 4.08
N ALA A 13 -1.66 -12.31 3.59
CA ALA A 13 -2.76 -11.82 2.76
C ALA A 13 -2.83 -12.57 1.42
N ASN A 14 -1.69 -12.83 0.79
CA ASN A 14 -1.64 -13.55 -0.49
C ASN A 14 -2.10 -15.02 -0.35
N TYR A 15 -1.67 -15.73 0.70
CA TYR A 15 -2.15 -17.10 0.98
C TYR A 15 -3.63 -17.11 1.32
N ALA A 16 -4.12 -16.14 2.10
CA ALA A 16 -5.53 -16.03 2.43
C ALA A 16 -6.40 -15.86 1.17
N VAL A 17 -5.96 -15.06 0.19
CA VAL A 17 -6.66 -14.89 -1.10
C VAL A 17 -6.62 -16.17 -1.93
N SER A 18 -5.47 -16.86 -1.96
CA SER A 18 -5.31 -18.11 -2.73
C SER A 18 -6.17 -19.26 -2.18
N ASP A 19 -6.35 -19.33 -0.86
CA ASP A 19 -7.11 -20.39 -0.18
C ASP A 19 -8.56 -20.02 0.14
N ALA A 20 -8.99 -18.79 -0.15
CA ALA A 20 -10.38 -18.37 0.06
C ALA A 20 -11.35 -19.13 -0.87
N ASP A 21 -12.54 -19.43 -0.37
CA ASP A 21 -13.69 -19.94 -1.12
C ASP A 21 -14.63 -18.83 -1.60
N LEU A 22 -14.50 -17.63 -1.02
CA LEU A 22 -15.23 -16.43 -1.38
C LEU A 22 -14.35 -15.20 -1.22
N ILE A 23 -14.30 -14.36 -2.25
CA ILE A 23 -13.69 -13.02 -2.21
C ILE A 23 -14.79 -11.98 -2.39
N ILE A 24 -14.84 -11.02 -1.46
CA ILE A 24 -15.69 -9.84 -1.56
C ILE A 24 -14.79 -8.65 -1.90
N ALA A 25 -14.74 -8.31 -3.18
CA ALA A 25 -13.96 -7.21 -3.73
C ALA A 25 -14.75 -5.89 -3.63
N LEU A 26 -14.28 -4.98 -2.78
CA LEU A 26 -14.94 -3.71 -2.47
C LEU A 26 -14.11 -2.53 -3.00
N GLY A 27 -14.49 -1.96 -4.15
CA GLY A 27 -13.81 -0.78 -4.73
C GLY A 27 -12.38 -1.05 -5.15
N VAL A 28 -12.17 -2.19 -5.78
CA VAL A 28 -10.86 -2.63 -6.27
C VAL A 28 -10.98 -2.98 -7.75
N ARG A 29 -9.88 -2.78 -8.48
CA ARG A 29 -9.81 -2.96 -9.94
C ARG A 29 -9.01 -4.17 -10.42
N PHE A 30 -8.64 -5.08 -9.50
CA PHE A 30 -7.81 -6.26 -9.81
C PHE A 30 -6.58 -5.92 -10.67
N ASP A 31 -5.77 -4.98 -10.19
CA ASP A 31 -4.52 -4.54 -10.84
C ASP A 31 -3.48 -5.67 -10.90
N ASP A 32 -2.61 -5.68 -11.92
CA ASP A 32 -1.60 -6.73 -12.11
C ASP A 32 -0.59 -6.81 -10.96
N ARG A 33 -0.32 -5.69 -10.26
CA ARG A 33 0.52 -5.68 -9.06
C ARG A 33 -0.11 -6.39 -7.88
N ILE A 34 -1.42 -6.64 -7.93
CA ILE A 34 -2.17 -7.35 -6.91
C ILE A 34 -2.40 -8.80 -7.31
N THR A 35 -2.89 -9.03 -8.53
CA THR A 35 -3.30 -10.37 -8.95
C THR A 35 -2.13 -11.28 -9.30
N GLY A 36 -0.98 -10.71 -9.72
CA GLY A 36 0.08 -11.49 -10.33
C GLY A 36 -0.42 -12.16 -11.60
N LYS A 37 -0.19 -13.48 -11.74
CA LYS A 37 -0.71 -14.24 -12.88
C LYS A 37 -2.22 -14.46 -12.73
N LEU A 38 -2.99 -13.89 -13.66
CA LEU A 38 -4.45 -13.96 -13.63
C LEU A 38 -4.98 -15.41 -13.64
N ASP A 39 -4.38 -16.29 -14.43
CA ASP A 39 -4.79 -17.70 -14.54
C ASP A 39 -4.51 -18.51 -13.26
N GLU A 40 -3.76 -17.97 -12.30
CA GLU A 40 -3.49 -18.60 -11.00
C GLU A 40 -4.18 -17.83 -9.85
N PHE A 41 -4.85 -16.72 -10.13
CA PHE A 41 -5.43 -15.85 -9.11
C PHE A 41 -6.77 -16.40 -8.61
N ALA A 42 -6.88 -16.58 -7.29
CA ALA A 42 -8.13 -16.89 -6.59
C ALA A 42 -8.93 -18.09 -7.16
N LEU A 43 -8.24 -19.12 -7.67
CA LEU A 43 -8.84 -20.26 -8.37
C LEU A 43 -9.94 -21.03 -7.59
N LYS A 44 -9.93 -20.95 -6.27
CA LYS A 44 -10.88 -21.63 -5.38
C LYS A 44 -12.08 -20.75 -5.00
N ALA A 45 -12.01 -19.46 -5.29
CA ALA A 45 -12.94 -18.48 -4.76
C ALA A 45 -14.06 -18.17 -5.76
N ARG A 46 -15.28 -18.03 -5.23
CA ARG A 46 -16.30 -17.22 -5.89
C ARG A 46 -16.03 -15.74 -5.64
N ILE A 47 -16.28 -14.88 -6.61
CA ILE A 47 -15.95 -13.46 -6.55
C ILE A 47 -17.22 -12.61 -6.61
N ILE A 48 -17.45 -11.87 -5.52
CA ILE A 48 -18.41 -10.76 -5.48
C ILE A 48 -17.62 -9.49 -5.73
N HIS A 49 -17.95 -8.73 -6.77
CA HIS A 49 -17.27 -7.49 -7.11
C HIS A 49 -18.24 -6.32 -7.02
N ILE A 50 -17.96 -5.41 -6.08
CA ILE A 50 -18.71 -4.18 -5.85
C ILE A 50 -17.87 -3.01 -6.30
N ASP A 51 -18.28 -2.38 -7.40
CA ASP A 51 -17.59 -1.22 -7.96
C ASP A 51 -18.58 -0.16 -8.45
N ILE A 52 -18.15 1.09 -8.42
CA ILE A 52 -18.95 2.21 -8.94
C ILE A 52 -18.87 2.26 -10.46
N ASP A 53 -17.76 1.81 -11.04
CA ASP A 53 -17.52 1.87 -12.47
C ASP A 53 -17.82 0.50 -13.13
N PRO A 54 -18.86 0.41 -13.99
CA PRO A 54 -19.15 -0.83 -14.70
C PRO A 54 -18.02 -1.29 -15.63
N ALA A 55 -17.11 -0.41 -16.05
CA ALA A 55 -15.98 -0.79 -16.91
C ALA A 55 -14.92 -1.62 -16.17
N GLU A 56 -14.89 -1.58 -14.84
CA GLU A 56 -13.92 -2.34 -14.03
C GLU A 56 -14.40 -3.76 -13.73
N VAL A 57 -15.71 -4.00 -13.75
CA VAL A 57 -16.29 -5.28 -13.38
C VAL A 57 -16.14 -6.30 -14.51
N GLY A 58 -15.49 -7.41 -14.22
CA GLY A 58 -15.20 -8.45 -15.21
C GLY A 58 -14.07 -8.10 -16.18
N LYS A 59 -13.37 -6.98 -15.98
CA LYS A 59 -12.29 -6.52 -16.89
C LYS A 59 -11.08 -7.44 -16.88
N ASN A 60 -10.58 -7.78 -15.69
CA ASN A 60 -9.35 -8.58 -15.52
C ASN A 60 -9.60 -9.97 -14.94
N VAL A 61 -10.62 -10.12 -14.09
CA VAL A 61 -10.95 -11.36 -13.38
C VAL A 61 -12.43 -11.64 -13.59
N LEU A 62 -12.79 -12.91 -13.82
CA LEU A 62 -14.19 -13.32 -13.94
C LEU A 62 -14.92 -13.09 -12.61
N VAL A 63 -16.07 -12.42 -12.68
CA VAL A 63 -16.88 -12.08 -11.51
C VAL A 63 -18.16 -12.91 -11.51
N ASP A 64 -18.42 -13.63 -10.41
CA ASP A 64 -19.64 -14.42 -10.24
C ASP A 64 -20.85 -13.54 -9.92
N ILE A 65 -20.65 -12.53 -9.06
CA ILE A 65 -21.71 -11.63 -8.60
C ILE A 65 -21.26 -10.17 -8.76
N PRO A 66 -21.59 -9.53 -9.89
CA PRO A 66 -21.30 -8.11 -10.11
C PRO A 66 -22.34 -7.23 -9.43
N ILE A 67 -21.91 -6.22 -8.68
CA ILE A 67 -22.79 -5.22 -8.07
C ILE A 67 -22.28 -3.82 -8.41
N ILE A 68 -23.02 -3.12 -9.26
CA ILE A 68 -22.67 -1.76 -9.68
C ILE A 68 -23.30 -0.74 -8.73
N GLY A 69 -22.46 0.12 -8.15
CA GLY A 69 -22.91 1.27 -7.38
C GLY A 69 -21.94 1.70 -6.28
N ASP A 70 -22.35 2.73 -5.55
CA ASP A 70 -21.55 3.25 -4.43
C ASP A 70 -21.46 2.22 -3.29
N ILE A 71 -20.23 1.87 -2.93
CA ILE A 71 -19.93 0.82 -1.96
C ILE A 71 -20.51 1.14 -0.59
N LYS A 72 -20.50 2.41 -0.17
CA LYS A 72 -21.07 2.80 1.13
C LYS A 72 -22.56 2.50 1.16
N ASN A 73 -23.30 2.94 0.14
CA ASN A 73 -24.74 2.70 0.03
C ASN A 73 -25.09 1.20 -0.05
N ILE A 74 -24.26 0.41 -0.72
CA ILE A 74 -24.46 -1.04 -0.85
C ILE A 74 -24.19 -1.74 0.48
N LEU A 75 -23.08 -1.42 1.16
CA LEU A 75 -22.74 -1.99 2.46
C LEU A 75 -23.79 -1.65 3.53
N GLU A 76 -24.34 -0.43 3.52
CA GLU A 76 -25.44 -0.05 4.42
C GLU A 76 -26.68 -0.97 4.27
N LYS A 77 -26.95 -1.45 3.05
CA LYS A 77 -28.04 -2.41 2.80
C LYS A 77 -27.63 -3.83 3.21
N LEU A 78 -26.44 -4.28 2.81
CA LEU A 78 -25.94 -5.63 3.11
C LEU A 78 -25.81 -5.87 4.62
N ASN A 79 -25.35 -4.87 5.38
CA ASN A 79 -25.18 -4.97 6.83
C ASN A 79 -26.47 -5.30 7.58
N LYS A 80 -27.66 -4.99 7.01
CA LYS A 80 -28.96 -5.35 7.61
C LYS A 80 -29.21 -6.85 7.61
N TYR A 81 -28.55 -7.60 6.72
CA TYR A 81 -28.68 -9.05 6.59
C TYR A 81 -27.58 -9.82 7.34
N ILE A 82 -26.51 -9.14 7.77
CA ILE A 82 -25.38 -9.76 8.47
C ILE A 82 -25.64 -9.68 9.98
N LEU A 83 -26.31 -10.69 10.53
CA LEU A 83 -26.84 -10.64 11.89
C LEU A 83 -25.81 -11.00 12.98
N LYS A 84 -24.87 -11.92 12.70
CA LYS A 84 -23.84 -12.35 13.67
C LYS A 84 -22.55 -12.80 12.99
N LYS A 85 -21.42 -12.43 13.59
CA LYS A 85 -20.12 -13.04 13.30
C LYS A 85 -20.16 -14.50 13.78
N LYS A 86 -19.80 -15.43 12.90
CA LYS A 86 -19.53 -16.82 13.29
C LYS A 86 -18.01 -16.97 13.45
N GLU A 87 -17.59 -17.65 14.52
CA GLU A 87 -16.23 -18.15 14.59
C GLU A 87 -16.15 -19.37 13.67
N THR A 88 -15.22 -19.33 12.74
CA THR A 88 -15.00 -20.35 11.72
C THR A 88 -13.59 -20.86 11.83
N GLU A 89 -13.36 -22.12 11.46
CA GLU A 89 -12.01 -22.70 11.38
C GLU A 89 -11.06 -21.85 10.52
N TRP A 90 -11.59 -21.14 9.52
CA TRP A 90 -10.84 -20.19 8.71
C TRP A 90 -10.05 -19.14 9.52
N LEU A 91 -10.59 -18.67 10.66
CA LEU A 91 -9.87 -17.71 11.50
C LEU A 91 -8.60 -18.33 12.10
N ASN A 92 -8.62 -19.63 12.42
CA ASN A 92 -7.43 -20.35 12.88
C ASN A 92 -6.40 -20.46 11.75
N THR A 93 -6.84 -20.75 10.52
CA THR A 93 -5.96 -20.76 9.33
C THR A 93 -5.29 -19.40 9.11
N ILE A 94 -6.04 -18.31 9.27
CA ILE A 94 -5.49 -16.95 9.15
C ILE A 94 -4.45 -16.68 10.23
N GLU A 95 -4.71 -17.02 11.49
CA GLU A 95 -3.71 -16.83 12.57
C GLU A 95 -2.47 -17.69 12.34
N ASP A 96 -2.62 -18.90 11.82
CA ASP A 96 -1.52 -19.77 11.41
C ASP A 96 -0.67 -19.14 10.30
N PHE A 97 -1.28 -18.55 9.27
CA PHE A 97 -0.55 -17.84 8.21
C PHE A 97 0.22 -16.63 8.75
N LYS A 98 -0.38 -15.83 9.64
CA LYS A 98 0.32 -14.69 10.27
C LYS A 98 1.54 -15.14 11.07
N ARG A 99 1.41 -16.25 11.83
CA ARG A 99 2.50 -16.80 12.63
C ARG A 99 3.62 -17.36 11.77
N LYS A 100 3.29 -18.08 10.69
CA LYS A 100 4.28 -18.71 9.80
C LYS A 100 5.01 -17.69 8.93
N TYR A 101 4.30 -16.65 8.47
CA TYR A 101 4.80 -15.73 7.46
C TYR A 101 4.69 -14.24 7.86
N PRO A 102 5.31 -13.82 8.97
CA PRO A 102 5.35 -12.40 9.31
C PRO A 102 6.32 -11.66 8.37
N LEU A 103 6.15 -10.34 8.27
CA LEU A 103 7.16 -9.48 7.68
C LEU A 103 8.44 -9.57 8.53
N LYS A 104 9.58 -9.76 7.87
CA LYS A 104 10.90 -9.88 8.52
C LYS A 104 11.93 -9.07 7.75
N TYR A 105 12.88 -8.52 8.48
CA TYR A 105 14.10 -7.93 7.94
C TYR A 105 15.25 -8.23 8.90
N THR A 106 16.48 -8.24 8.39
CA THR A 106 17.67 -8.50 9.21
C THR A 106 17.96 -7.31 10.10
N ASN A 107 18.01 -7.54 11.42
CA ASN A 107 18.48 -6.55 12.39
C ASN A 107 20.00 -6.68 12.56
N ASN A 108 20.75 -5.68 12.12
CA ASN A 108 22.22 -5.61 12.28
C ASN A 108 22.62 -4.19 12.71
N GLU A 109 23.92 -3.89 12.76
CA GLU A 109 24.42 -2.58 13.24
C GLU A 109 24.04 -1.39 12.33
N GLU A 110 23.62 -1.63 11.09
CA GLU A 110 23.23 -0.58 10.16
C GLU A 110 21.75 -0.19 10.33
N LEU A 111 21.45 1.09 10.13
CA LEU A 111 20.08 1.57 10.14
C LEU A 111 19.27 0.96 9.00
N LYS A 112 18.21 0.21 9.33
CA LYS A 112 17.32 -0.41 8.36
C LYS A 112 16.11 0.47 8.04
N PRO A 113 15.72 0.63 6.76
CA PRO A 113 14.57 1.46 6.40
C PRO A 113 13.25 0.92 6.95
N GLN A 114 13.13 -0.40 7.12
CA GLN A 114 11.99 -1.03 7.80
C GLN A 114 11.91 -0.59 9.26
N TYR A 115 13.04 -0.59 9.96
CA TYR A 115 13.13 -0.13 11.35
C TYR A 115 12.77 1.36 11.50
N ILE A 116 13.18 2.20 10.53
CA ILE A 116 12.75 3.60 10.46
C ILE A 116 11.21 3.68 10.41
N MET A 117 10.56 2.93 9.52
CA MET A 117 9.10 2.95 9.40
C MET A 117 8.38 2.41 10.64
N GLU A 118 8.89 1.33 11.25
CA GLU A 118 8.33 0.84 12.51
C GLU A 118 8.47 1.87 13.64
N THR A 119 9.61 2.56 13.70
CA THR A 119 9.84 3.61 14.69
C THR A 119 8.89 4.77 14.47
N ILE A 120 8.73 5.24 13.23
CA ILE A 120 7.75 6.26 12.86
C ILE A 120 6.34 5.80 13.26
N SER A 121 5.97 4.55 12.97
CA SER A 121 4.65 4.01 13.33
C SER A 121 4.40 3.95 14.85
N LYS A 122 5.45 3.85 15.67
CA LYS A 122 5.34 3.81 17.14
C LYS A 122 5.21 5.20 17.75
N ILE A 123 5.84 6.22 17.14
CA ILE A 123 5.90 7.59 17.69
C ILE A 123 4.90 8.55 17.03
N ALA A 124 4.45 8.25 15.81
CA ALA A 124 3.45 9.05 15.12
C ALA A 124 2.11 8.98 15.85
N LYS A 125 1.44 10.13 15.91
CA LYS A 125 0.09 10.23 16.50
C LYS A 125 -0.95 9.71 15.49
N ASP A 126 -2.12 9.31 15.97
CA ASP A 126 -3.25 8.87 15.13
C ASP A 126 -3.69 9.92 14.08
N ASN A 127 -3.33 11.19 14.28
CA ASN A 127 -3.59 12.28 13.35
C ASN A 127 -2.45 12.55 12.35
N THR A 128 -1.82 11.49 11.81
CA THR A 128 -0.69 11.59 10.88
C THR A 128 -1.06 11.10 9.48
N ILE A 129 -0.72 11.88 8.45
CA ILE A 129 -0.75 11.47 7.05
C ILE A 129 0.67 11.09 6.62
N ILE A 130 0.83 9.88 6.10
CA ILE A 130 2.02 9.44 5.40
C ILE A 130 1.83 9.67 3.91
N VAL A 131 2.74 10.43 3.32
CA VAL A 131 2.83 10.62 1.87
C VAL A 131 4.11 9.96 1.39
N THR A 132 4.09 9.29 0.24
CA THR A 132 5.31 8.68 -0.30
C THR A 132 5.61 9.14 -1.71
N SER A 133 6.90 9.16 -2.04
CA SER A 133 7.33 9.05 -3.44
C SER A 133 7.31 7.57 -3.88
N VAL A 134 8.06 7.19 -4.91
CA VAL A 134 7.99 5.87 -5.55
C VAL A 134 9.33 5.15 -5.47
N GLY A 135 9.30 3.87 -5.07
CA GLY A 135 10.48 3.01 -4.92
C GLY A 135 10.37 2.06 -3.73
N GLN A 136 11.51 1.56 -3.23
CA GLN A 136 11.49 0.63 -2.08
C GLN A 136 10.92 1.26 -0.81
N HIS A 137 11.23 2.54 -0.56
CA HIS A 137 10.69 3.32 0.56
C HIS A 137 9.16 3.40 0.56
N GLN A 138 8.51 3.43 -0.61
CA GLN A 138 7.06 3.38 -0.75
C GLN A 138 6.50 2.06 -0.22
N MET A 139 7.15 0.94 -0.57
CA MET A 139 6.73 -0.39 -0.13
C MET A 139 6.94 -0.57 1.37
N TRP A 140 8.08 -0.13 1.91
CA TRP A 140 8.33 -0.21 3.35
C TRP A 140 7.35 0.67 4.15
N ALA A 141 6.99 1.85 3.64
CA ALA A 141 5.96 2.66 4.26
C ALA A 141 4.58 1.97 4.26
N ALA A 142 4.21 1.29 3.17
CA ALA A 142 2.96 0.52 3.11
C ALA A 142 2.97 -0.71 4.04
N GLN A 143 4.13 -1.35 4.21
CA GLN A 143 4.29 -2.61 4.96
C GLN A 143 4.43 -2.41 6.47
N TYR A 144 5.23 -1.44 6.91
CA TYR A 144 5.69 -1.32 8.30
C TYR A 144 5.04 -0.17 9.08
N TYR A 145 4.28 0.71 8.43
CA TYR A 145 3.47 1.71 9.12
C TYR A 145 2.04 1.19 9.37
N ARG A 146 1.53 1.37 10.59
CA ARG A 146 0.16 0.96 10.94
C ARG A 146 -0.84 2.08 10.66
N TYR A 147 -1.57 1.94 9.56
CA TYR A 147 -2.66 2.84 9.19
C TYR A 147 -3.95 2.49 9.92
N THR A 148 -4.50 3.46 10.65
CA THR A 148 -5.76 3.33 11.43
C THR A 148 -6.88 4.22 10.91
N GLU A 149 -6.54 5.28 10.17
CA GLU A 149 -7.49 6.28 9.66
C GLU A 149 -7.61 6.24 8.14
N PRO A 150 -8.80 6.49 7.55
CA PRO A 150 -8.93 6.64 6.11
C PRO A 150 -8.18 7.89 5.62
N ARG A 151 -7.72 7.86 4.37
CA ARG A 151 -7.00 8.97 3.71
C ARG A 151 -5.70 9.39 4.44
N SER A 152 -5.10 8.49 5.24
CA SER A 152 -3.83 8.74 5.92
C SER A 152 -2.61 8.17 5.19
N PHE A 153 -2.82 7.52 4.04
CA PHE A 153 -1.76 7.05 3.14
C PHE A 153 -2.01 7.62 1.75
N ILE A 154 -1.09 8.45 1.26
CA ILE A 154 -1.18 9.12 -0.04
C ILE A 154 0.07 8.74 -0.84
N SER A 155 -0.12 8.11 -2.00
CA SER A 155 0.97 7.56 -2.79
C SER A 155 0.60 7.46 -4.26
N SER A 156 1.58 7.60 -5.15
CA SER A 156 1.38 7.36 -6.58
C SER A 156 1.49 5.86 -6.88
N GLY A 157 0.34 5.19 -6.97
CA GLY A 157 0.24 3.74 -7.22
C GLY A 157 0.20 3.40 -8.71
N GLY A 158 -0.89 3.76 -9.40
CA GLY A 158 -1.15 3.30 -10.77
C GLY A 158 -0.08 3.70 -11.79
N LEU A 159 0.32 4.99 -11.80
CA LEU A 159 1.37 5.47 -12.71
C LEU A 159 2.79 5.32 -12.12
N GLY A 160 2.93 5.30 -10.80
CA GLY A 160 4.23 5.19 -10.15
C GLY A 160 5.15 6.40 -10.40
N THR A 161 4.63 7.62 -10.26
CA THR A 161 5.38 8.86 -10.53
C THR A 161 6.40 9.18 -9.43
N MET A 162 7.69 9.03 -9.71
CA MET A 162 8.76 9.60 -8.86
C MET A 162 8.66 11.13 -8.81
N GLY A 163 9.07 11.75 -7.70
CA GLY A 163 8.85 13.19 -7.45
C GLY A 163 7.44 13.55 -6.97
N TYR A 164 6.50 12.61 -6.93
CA TYR A 164 5.14 12.86 -6.44
C TYR A 164 5.09 13.27 -4.95
N GLY A 165 5.90 12.61 -4.11
CA GLY A 165 5.68 12.60 -2.65
C GLY A 165 5.77 13.99 -2.01
N PHE A 166 6.75 14.78 -2.39
CA PHE A 166 6.97 16.09 -1.77
C PHE A 166 5.88 17.13 -2.10
N PRO A 167 5.56 17.43 -3.38
CA PRO A 167 4.44 18.31 -3.70
C PRO A 167 3.09 17.77 -3.19
N ALA A 168 2.87 16.45 -3.22
CA ALA A 168 1.66 15.85 -2.65
C ALA A 168 1.56 16.07 -1.14
N ALA A 169 2.68 16.04 -0.40
CA ALA A 169 2.73 16.34 1.03
C ALA A 169 2.40 17.80 1.32
N LEU A 170 2.85 18.75 0.49
CA LEU A 170 2.45 20.15 0.60
C LEU A 170 0.95 20.32 0.40
N GLY A 171 0.38 19.70 -0.65
CA GLY A 171 -1.06 19.71 -0.90
C GLY A 171 -1.86 19.08 0.25
N ALA A 172 -1.39 17.94 0.78
CA ALA A 172 -2.01 17.29 1.94
C ALA A 172 -1.98 18.19 3.19
N LYS A 173 -0.86 18.89 3.43
CA LYS A 173 -0.75 19.81 4.57
C LYS A 173 -1.67 21.02 4.41
N LEU A 174 -1.75 21.58 3.21
CA LEU A 174 -2.65 22.68 2.90
C LEU A 174 -4.13 22.28 3.07
N GLY A 175 -4.51 21.10 2.59
CA GLY A 175 -5.89 20.59 2.70
C GLY A 175 -6.25 20.05 4.09
N CYS A 176 -5.26 19.71 4.91
CA CYS A 176 -5.42 19.23 6.28
C CYS A 176 -4.47 19.94 7.25
N PRO A 177 -4.66 21.25 7.53
CA PRO A 177 -3.71 22.06 8.31
C PRO A 177 -3.42 21.49 9.71
N GLU A 178 -4.41 20.87 10.34
CA GLU A 178 -4.31 20.30 11.69
C GLU A 178 -3.58 18.95 11.73
N LYS A 179 -3.37 18.29 10.59
CA LYS A 179 -2.71 16.97 10.55
C LYS A 179 -1.19 17.12 10.49
N THR A 180 -0.50 16.16 11.12
CA THR A 180 0.92 15.95 10.87
C THR A 180 1.06 15.32 9.49
N VAL A 181 1.95 15.84 8.65
CA VAL A 181 2.22 15.27 7.32
C VAL A 181 3.69 14.88 7.25
N ILE A 182 3.94 13.60 6.99
CA ILE A 182 5.28 13.04 6.85
C ILE A 182 5.44 12.52 5.42
N CYS A 183 6.36 13.12 4.66
CA CYS A 183 6.77 12.66 3.34
C CYS A 183 7.93 11.66 3.48
N ILE A 184 7.68 10.41 3.12
CA ILE A 184 8.72 9.37 3.00
C ILE A 184 9.18 9.34 1.54
N SER A 185 10.42 9.74 1.28
CA SER A 185 10.97 9.76 -0.08
C SER A 185 12.29 9.00 -0.14
N GLY A 186 12.60 8.46 -1.32
CA GLY A 186 13.96 8.12 -1.70
C GLY A 186 14.71 9.37 -2.15
N ASP A 187 16.03 9.29 -2.13
CA ASP A 187 16.96 10.29 -2.66
C ASP A 187 16.66 10.65 -4.13
N GLY A 188 16.65 9.67 -5.04
CA GLY A 188 16.38 9.92 -6.46
C GLY A 188 14.98 10.47 -6.73
N SER A 189 13.99 10.04 -5.95
CA SER A 189 12.63 10.61 -6.03
C SER A 189 12.56 12.06 -5.56
N PHE A 190 13.26 12.41 -4.48
CA PHE A 190 13.21 13.76 -3.92
C PHE A 190 13.87 14.77 -4.86
N GLN A 191 14.99 14.38 -5.50
CA GLN A 191 15.72 15.23 -6.44
C GLN A 191 14.85 15.73 -7.61
N MET A 192 13.85 14.96 -8.04
CA MET A 192 12.98 15.34 -9.16
C MET A 192 12.17 16.62 -8.91
N THR A 193 11.81 16.88 -7.64
CA THR A 193 10.91 17.98 -7.28
C THR A 193 11.38 18.78 -6.06
N GLN A 194 12.67 18.71 -5.72
CA GLN A 194 13.21 19.40 -4.54
C GLN A 194 13.07 20.92 -4.59
N GLN A 195 12.89 21.51 -5.79
CA GLN A 195 12.65 22.94 -5.95
C GLN A 195 11.38 23.43 -5.21
N GLU A 196 10.43 22.53 -4.93
CA GLU A 196 9.21 22.85 -4.19
C GLU A 196 9.48 23.21 -2.71
N ILE A 197 10.73 23.15 -2.24
CA ILE A 197 11.11 23.69 -0.93
C ILE A 197 10.77 25.18 -0.87
N ALA A 198 10.96 25.90 -1.98
CA ALA A 198 10.55 27.30 -2.09
C ALA A 198 9.03 27.46 -1.89
N THR A 199 8.24 26.56 -2.49
CA THR A 199 6.78 26.54 -2.31
C THR A 199 6.39 26.28 -0.85
N ALA A 200 7.06 25.33 -0.18
CA ALA A 200 6.81 25.02 1.23
C ALA A 200 7.05 26.24 2.13
N VAL A 201 8.17 26.94 1.93
CA VAL A 201 8.56 28.13 2.71
C VAL A 201 7.61 29.29 2.42
N ASN A 202 7.35 29.60 1.15
CA ASN A 202 6.49 30.72 0.76
C ASN A 202 5.05 30.58 1.28
N ASN A 203 4.58 29.36 1.48
CA ASN A 203 3.23 29.06 1.99
C ASN A 203 3.21 28.69 3.48
N ASN A 204 4.34 28.79 4.18
CA ASN A 204 4.48 28.40 5.60
C ASN A 204 3.95 26.99 5.91
N LEU A 205 4.17 26.03 5.01
CA LEU A 205 3.66 24.67 5.13
C LEU A 205 4.64 23.80 5.94
N ALA A 206 4.33 23.61 7.22
CA ALA A 206 5.13 22.77 8.10
C ALA A 206 4.87 21.26 7.83
N ILE A 207 5.75 20.63 7.06
CA ILE A 207 5.78 19.18 6.83
C ILE A 207 7.11 18.58 7.28
N THR A 208 7.10 17.28 7.60
CA THR A 208 8.33 16.52 7.86
C THR A 208 8.69 15.72 6.61
N VAL A 209 9.92 15.83 6.14
CA VAL A 209 10.42 15.03 5.01
C VAL A 209 11.52 14.10 5.52
N ILE A 210 11.36 12.80 5.25
CA ILE A 210 12.33 11.76 5.59
C ILE A 210 12.84 11.16 4.28
N ILE A 211 14.11 11.43 3.99
CA ILE A 211 14.78 10.93 2.80
C ILE A 211 15.55 9.65 3.18
N MET A 212 15.08 8.50 2.69
CA MET A 212 15.79 7.23 2.79
C MET A 212 16.93 7.21 1.76
N ASN A 213 18.04 7.86 2.11
CA ASN A 213 19.20 8.01 1.25
C ASN A 213 20.03 6.72 1.23
N ASN A 214 19.91 5.94 0.15
CA ASN A 214 20.73 4.76 -0.11
C ASN A 214 21.77 5.01 -1.21
N GLY A 215 21.75 6.17 -1.90
CA GLY A 215 22.72 6.57 -2.90
C GLY A 215 22.53 5.93 -4.27
N TYR A 216 21.34 5.39 -4.56
CA TYR A 216 21.01 4.73 -5.83
C TYR A 216 19.50 4.55 -6.02
N LEU A 217 19.07 4.25 -7.25
CA LEU A 217 17.68 3.92 -7.57
C LEU A 217 17.29 2.52 -7.08
N GLY A 218 17.08 2.37 -5.77
CA GLY A 218 16.97 1.07 -5.08
C GLY A 218 15.98 0.06 -5.66
N MET A 219 14.82 0.51 -6.15
CA MET A 219 13.85 -0.41 -6.77
C MET A 219 14.37 -0.96 -8.10
N VAL A 220 14.99 -0.13 -8.94
CA VAL A 220 15.58 -0.58 -10.21
C VAL A 220 16.77 -1.50 -9.95
N ARG A 221 17.63 -1.10 -9.01
CA ARG A 221 18.79 -1.89 -8.61
C ARG A 221 18.40 -3.28 -8.10
N GLN A 222 17.34 -3.38 -7.29
CA GLN A 222 16.84 -4.67 -6.81
C GLN A 222 16.49 -5.63 -7.96
N TRP A 223 15.83 -5.12 -9.02
CA TRP A 223 15.51 -5.93 -10.19
C TRP A 223 16.77 -6.30 -10.98
N GLN A 224 17.76 -5.42 -11.08
CA GLN A 224 19.05 -5.73 -11.71
C GLN A 224 19.84 -6.81 -10.95
N GLU A 225 19.78 -6.82 -9.62
CA GLU A 225 20.40 -7.85 -8.79
C GLU A 225 19.73 -9.22 -8.95
N LEU A 226 18.40 -9.25 -9.10
CA LEU A 226 17.62 -10.48 -9.18
C LEU A 226 17.61 -11.10 -10.59
N PHE A 227 17.54 -10.27 -11.63
CA PHE A 227 17.21 -10.73 -12.99
C PHE A 227 18.28 -10.42 -14.04
N TYR A 228 19.31 -9.62 -13.70
CA TYR A 228 20.31 -9.15 -14.66
C TYR A 228 21.75 -9.27 -14.14
N ASP A 229 22.05 -10.29 -13.33
CA ASP A 229 23.39 -10.62 -12.84
C ASP A 229 24.13 -9.42 -12.20
N LYS A 230 23.41 -8.54 -11.50
CA LYS A 230 23.98 -7.35 -10.84
C LYS A 230 24.63 -6.36 -11.82
N ARG A 231 24.15 -6.31 -13.06
CA ARG A 231 24.54 -5.29 -14.04
C ARG A 231 23.81 -3.97 -13.76
N TYR A 232 24.45 -3.12 -12.98
CA TYR A 232 23.92 -1.79 -12.63
C TYR A 232 24.13 -0.81 -13.79
N ALA A 233 23.04 -0.49 -14.48
CA ALA A 233 23.04 0.47 -15.58
C ALA A 233 22.32 1.76 -15.16
N GLU A 234 23.10 2.82 -14.89
CA GLU A 234 22.61 4.17 -14.56
C GLU A 234 21.68 4.21 -13.33
N THR A 235 22.02 3.47 -12.25
CA THR A 235 21.23 3.38 -11.01
C THR A 235 22.04 3.57 -9.76
#